data_AF-A0A268ELX7-F1
#
_entry.id   AF-A0A268ELX7-F1
#
_cell.length_a   1.000
_cell.length_b   1.000
_cell.length_c   1.000
_cell.angle_alpha   90.00
_cell.angle_beta   90.00
_cell.angle_gamma   90.00
#
_symmetry.space_group_name_H-M   'P 1'
#
loop_
_entity.id
_entity.type
_entity.pdbx_description
1 polymer ?
#
loop_
_entity_poly.entity_id
_entity_poly.type
_entity_poly.pdbx_seq_one_letter_code
_entity_poly.pdbx_strand_id
1 'polypeptide(L)' 'MQQFMNQVMKQEGFHVDPSAQKEVKYEVADSLGIPLKPAGNRDLTTEQAGKIGGRIGGPMVREMIRRAQDELSKS' A
#
# COMPACT_ATOMS: atom_id res chain seq x y z
N MET A 1 -10.21 -7.06 -1.16
CA MET A 1 -9.28 -6.02 -0.66
C MET A 1 -7.96 -5.97 -1.43
N GLN A 2 -7.27 -7.09 -1.63
CA GLN A 2 -5.96 -7.12 -2.32
C GLN A 2 -5.98 -6.52 -3.73
N GLN A 3 -7.00 -6.84 -4.55
CA GLN A 3 -7.10 -6.30 -5.91
C GLN A 3 -7.24 -4.77 -5.95
N PHE A 4 -8.04 -4.21 -5.04
CA PHE A 4 -8.17 -2.77 -4.88
C PHE A 4 -6.84 -2.15 -4.45
N MET A 5 -6.15 -2.75 -3.47
CA MET A 5 -4.81 -2.31 -3.09
C MET A 5 -3.84 -2.30 -4.27
N ASN A 6 -3.80 -3.38 -5.04
CA ASN A 6 -2.92 -3.47 -6.21
C ASN A 6 -3.25 -2.38 -7.24
N GLN A 7 -4.54 -2.09 -7.46
CA GLN A 7 -4.98 -1.02 -8.35
C GLN A 7 -4.51 0.35 -7.86
N VAL A 8 -4.73 0.69 -6.59
CA VAL A 8 -4.33 1.97 -6.02
C VAL A 8 -2.81 2.12 -6.05
N MET A 9 -2.07 1.09 -5.66
CA MET A 9 -0.61 1.15 -5.64
C MET A 9 -0.01 1.25 -7.04
N LYS A 10 -0.62 0.62 -8.05
CA LYS A 10 -0.24 0.83 -9.45
C LYS A 10 -0.46 2.27 -9.91
N GLN A 11 -1.53 2.93 -9.46
CA GLN A 11 -1.78 4.35 -9.74
C GLN A 11 -0.76 5.27 -9.04
N GLU A 12 -0.30 4.89 -7.84
CA GLU A 12 0.76 5.58 -7.11
C GLU A 12 2.17 5.31 -7.70
N GLY A 13 2.28 4.52 -8.78
CA GLY A 13 3.53 4.27 -9.50
C GLY A 13 4.31 3.04 -9.04
N PHE A 14 3.75 2.19 -8.17
CA PHE A 14 4.39 0.96 -7.73
C PHE A 14 4.22 -0.18 -8.73
N HIS A 15 5.28 -0.98 -8.91
CA HIS A 15 5.22 -2.21 -9.66
C HIS A 15 4.59 -3.31 -8.80
N VAL A 16 3.28 -3.48 -8.95
CA VAL A 16 2.54 -4.56 -8.31
C VAL A 16 2.24 -5.62 -9.34
N ASP A 17 3.00 -6.71 -9.32
CA ASP A 17 2.73 -7.88 -10.15
C ASP A 17 1.57 -8.66 -9.54
N PRO A 18 0.42 -8.81 -10.24
CA PRO A 18 -0.71 -9.58 -9.74
C PRO A 18 -0.44 -11.09 -9.67
N SER A 19 0.56 -11.58 -10.40
CA SER A 19 0.94 -12.99 -10.53
C SER A 19 2.10 -13.37 -9.61
N ALA A 20 3.03 -12.45 -9.36
CA ALA A 20 3.97 -12.60 -8.26
C ALA A 20 3.21 -12.38 -6.96
N GLN A 21 3.22 -13.37 -6.08
CA GLN A 21 2.65 -13.28 -4.73
C GLN A 21 3.41 -12.29 -3.82
N LYS A 22 4.26 -11.41 -4.38
CA LYS A 22 5.03 -10.43 -3.62
C LYS A 22 4.07 -9.37 -3.09
N GLU A 23 3.86 -9.38 -1.78
CA GLU A 23 2.98 -8.43 -1.14
C GLU A 23 3.47 -6.99 -1.36
N VAL A 24 2.55 -6.08 -1.67
CA VAL A 24 2.77 -4.63 -1.86
C VAL A 24 3.68 -4.03 -0.78
N LYS A 25 3.53 -4.48 0.47
CA LYS A 25 4.32 -3.99 1.61
C LYS A 25 5.84 -4.12 1.39
N TYR A 26 6.30 -5.15 0.67
CA TYR A 26 7.72 -5.34 0.40
C TYR A 26 8.22 -4.41 -0.71
N GLU A 27 7.41 -4.17 -1.73
CA GLU A 27 7.75 -3.22 -2.80
C GLU A 27 7.83 -1.79 -2.27
N VAL A 28 6.84 -1.41 -1.45
CA VAL A 28 6.82 -0.10 -0.81
C VAL A 28 8.00 0.05 0.16
N ALA A 29 8.32 -0.98 0.96
CA ALA A 29 9.47 -0.95 1.84
C ALA A 29 10.79 -0.78 1.07
N ASP A 30 10.96 -1.52 -0.03
CA ASP A 30 12.15 -1.44 -0.90
C ASP A 30 12.31 -0.03 -1.50
N SER A 31 11.23 0.57 -2.01
CA SER A 31 11.23 1.94 -2.53
C SER A 31 11.61 3.01 -1.49
N LEU A 32 11.36 2.72 -0.20
CA LEU A 32 11.67 3.59 0.93
C LEU A 32 13.05 3.30 1.54
N GLY A 33 13.77 2.30 1.03
CA GLY A 33 15.03 1.82 1.61
C GLY A 33 14.88 1.20 3.00
N ILE A 34 13.69 0.67 3.32
CA ILE A 34 13.38 0.09 4.62
C ILE A 34 13.52 -1.45 4.53
N PRO A 35 14.35 -2.09 5.37
CA PRO A 35 14.65 -3.52 5.25
C PRO A 35 13.55 -4.40 5.86
N LEU A 36 12.36 -4.38 5.27
CA LEU A 36 11.24 -5.22 5.69
C LEU A 36 11.41 -6.65 5.18
N LYS A 37 11.44 -7.62 6.10
CA LYS A 37 11.59 -9.05 5.81
C LYS A 37 10.28 -9.82 6.10
N PRO A 38 10.09 -11.03 5.54
CA PRO A 38 8.95 -11.88 5.91
C PRO A 38 8.88 -12.23 7.39
N ALA A 39 10.03 -12.38 8.05
CA ALA A 39 10.14 -12.64 9.48
C ALA A 39 11.35 -11.91 10.07
N GLY A 40 11.36 -11.73 11.39
CA GLY A 40 12.53 -11.22 12.12
C GLY A 40 12.74 -9.70 12.05
N ASN A 41 11.68 -8.91 11.94
CA ASN A 41 11.75 -7.43 11.87
C ASN A 41 11.90 -6.76 13.24
N ARG A 42 12.68 -7.34 14.17
CA ARG A 42 12.84 -6.77 15.53
C ARG A 42 13.54 -5.41 15.52
N ASP A 43 14.38 -5.18 14.53
CA ASP A 43 15.12 -3.93 14.36
C ASP A 43 14.34 -2.87 13.57
N LEU A 44 13.14 -3.19 13.08
CA LEU A 44 12.28 -2.25 12.38
C LEU A 44 11.69 -1.27 13.39
N THR A 45 12.03 0.00 13.26
CA THR A 45 11.49 1.02 14.16
C THR A 45 10.00 1.26 13.90
N THR A 46 9.28 1.71 14.92
CA THR A 46 7.87 2.12 14.77
C THR A 46 7.70 3.18 13.68
N GLU A 47 8.65 4.09 13.55
CA GLU A 47 8.65 5.11 12.49
C GLU A 47 8.76 4.48 11.09
N GLN A 48 9.66 3.51 10.90
CA GLN A 48 9.81 2.80 9.62
C GLN A 48 8.53 2.02 9.26
N ALA A 49 7.97 1.29 10.22
CA ALA A 49 6.69 0.61 10.03
C ALA A 49 5.56 1.61 9.69
N GLY A 50 5.53 2.75 10.38
CA GLY A 50 4.60 3.84 10.12
C GLY A 50 4.75 4.45 8.73
N LYS A 51 5.98 4.63 8.23
CA LYS A 51 6.24 5.10 6.86
C LYS A 51 5.69 4.13 5.82
N ILE A 52 5.97 2.83 5.95
CA ILE A 52 5.45 1.80 5.03
C ILE A 52 3.92 1.81 5.06
N GLY A 53 3.34 1.71 6.27
CA GLY A 53 1.89 1.68 6.44
C GLY A 53 1.21 2.95 5.93
N GLY A 54 1.79 4.12 6.17
CA GLY A 54 1.28 5.40 5.71
C GLY A 54 1.32 5.57 4.18
N ARG A 55 2.40 5.12 3.52
CA ARG A 55 2.48 5.16 2.05
C ARG A 55 1.48 4.24 1.36
N ILE A 56 1.07 3.16 2.01
CA ILE A 56 0.01 2.27 1.50
C ILE A 56 -1.37 2.81 1.87
N GLY A 57 -1.59 3.06 3.16
CA GLY A 57 -2.90 3.36 3.73
C GLY A 57 -3.47 4.71 3.32
N GLY A 58 -2.62 5.75 3.20
CA GLY A 58 -3.07 7.09 2.83
C GLY A 58 -3.80 7.14 1.48
N PRO A 59 -3.15 6.69 0.38
CA PRO A 59 -3.79 6.59 -0.94
C PRO A 59 -5.03 5.69 -0.94
N MET A 60 -4.98 4.57 -0.21
CA MET A 60 -6.11 3.64 -0.09
C MET A 60 -7.35 4.31 0.51
N VAL A 61 -7.19 5.00 1.63
CA VAL A 61 -8.31 5.73 2.28
C VAL A 61 -8.82 6.84 1.39
N ARG A 62 -7.92 7.61 0.75
CA ARG A 62 -8.30 8.67 -0.19
C ARG A 62 -9.16 8.13 -1.34
N GLU A 63 -8.75 7.03 -1.95
CA GLU A 63 -9.49 6.41 -3.06
C GLU A 63 -10.82 5.79 -2.60
N MET A 64 -10.88 5.19 -1.40
CA MET A 64 -12.14 4.70 -0.84
C MET A 64 -13.15 5.83 -0.64
N ILE A 65 -12.71 6.97 -0.09
CA ILE A 65 -13.56 8.15 0.10
C ILE A 65 -14.04 8.68 -1.25
N ARG A 66 -13.15 8.79 -2.25
CA ARG A 66 -13.49 9.24 -3.59
C ARG A 66 -14.59 8.38 -4.23
N ARG A 67 -14.47 7.05 -4.14
CA ARG A 67 -15.48 6.12 -4.69
C ARG A 67 -16.82 6.25 -3.98
N ALA A 68 -16.83 6.38 -2.66
CA ALA A 68 -18.05 6.59 -1.89
C ALA A 68 -18.74 7.92 -2.28
N GLN A 69 -17.97 8.99 -2.50
CA GLN A 69 -18.49 10.27 -2.99
C GLN A 69 -19.10 10.14 -4.40
N ASP A 70 -18.43 9.42 -5.30
CA ASP A 70 -18.94 9.17 -6.65
C ASP A 70 -20.28 8.39 -6.60
N GLU A 71 -20.40 7.39 -5.73
CA GLU A 71 -21.63 6.60 -5.54
C GLU A 71 -22.78 7.46 -5.00
N LEU A 72 -22.50 8.32 -4.02
CA LEU A 72 -23.49 9.27 -3.48
C LEU A 72 -23.95 10.29 -4.53
N SER A 73 -23.06 10.74 -5.42
CA SER A 73 -23.40 11.73 -6.46
C SER A 73 -24.26 11.16 -7.60
N LYS A 74 -24.28 9.83 -7.76
CA LYS A 74 -25.08 9.12 -8.77
C LYS A 74 -26.46 8.70 -8.25
N SER A 75 -26.71 8.90 -6.96
CA SER A 75 -28.00 8.64 -6.29
C SER A 75 -28.87 9.89 -6.33
#